data_AF-A0A941VR05-F1
#
_entry.id   AF-A0A941VR05-F1
#
_cell.length_a   1.000
_cell.length_b   1.000
_cell.length_c   1.000
_cell.angle_alpha   90.00
_cell.angle_beta   90.00
_cell.angle_gamma   90.00
#
_symmetry.space_group_name_H-M   'P 1'
#
loop_
_entity.id
_entity.type
_entity.pdbx_description
1 polymer ?
#
loop_
_entity_poly.entity_id
_entity_poly.type
_entity_poly.pdbx_seq_one_letter_code
_entity_poly.pdbx_strand_id
1 'polypeptide(L)' 'MLGELFQAAREMAHRLGISGDGYRLFVNVERGGGQVVFHLHMHLIGGWRS' A
#
# COMPACT_ATOMS: atom_id res chain seq x y z
N MET A 1 1.70 -13.66 -6.98
CA MET A 1 1.72 -13.21 -5.58
C MET A 1 2.19 -11.76 -5.40
N LEU A 2 3.50 -11.42 -5.36
CA LEU A 2 3.91 -10.02 -5.12
C LEU A 2 3.45 -9.07 -6.25
N GLY A 3 3.59 -9.47 -7.51
CA GLY A 3 3.14 -8.68 -8.66
C GLY A 3 1.63 -8.40 -8.67
N GLU A 4 0.82 -9.29 -8.11
CA GLU A 4 -0.64 -9.09 -8.00
C GLU A 4 -0.97 -8.06 -6.92
N LEU A 5 -0.24 -8.04 -5.80
CA LEU A 5 -0.40 -7.01 -4.77
C LEU A 5 -0.07 -5.61 -5.30
N PHE A 6 1.01 -5.47 -6.09
CA PHE A 6 1.33 -4.19 -6.73
C PHE A 6 0.29 -3.78 -7.77
N GLN A 7 -0.24 -4.72 -8.55
CA GLN A 7 -1.31 -4.43 -9.52
C GLN A 7 -2.60 -3.98 -8.80
N ALA A 8 -3.02 -4.70 -7.76
CA ALA A 8 -4.17 -4.34 -6.95
C ALA A 8 -3.98 -2.98 -6.26
N ALA A 9 -2.80 -2.69 -5.72
CA ALA A 9 -2.49 -1.40 -5.10
C ALA A 9 -2.57 -0.25 -6.11
N ARG A 10 -2.03 -0.42 -7.32
CA ARG A 10 -2.14 0.57 -8.40
C ARG A 10 -3.61 0.81 -8.79
N GLU A 11 -4.38 -0.26 -8.99
CA GLU A 11 -5.81 -0.15 -9.33
C GLU A 11 -6.59 0.59 -8.25
N MET A 12 -6.36 0.25 -6.98
CA MET A 12 -6.99 0.92 -5.85
C MET A 12 -6.59 2.40 -5.75
N ALA A 13 -5.33 2.74 -6.00
CA ALA A 13 -4.88 4.13 -6.00
C ALA A 13 -5.60 4.97 -7.07
N HIS A 14 -5.84 4.41 -8.27
CA HIS A 14 -6.65 5.06 -9.30
C HIS A 14 -8.11 5.22 -8.87
N ARG A 15 -8.73 4.14 -8.35
CA ARG A 15 -10.13 4.16 -7.91
C ARG A 15 -10.40 5.14 -6.77
N LEU A 16 -9.42 5.34 -5.90
CA LEU A 16 -9.48 6.29 -4.78
C LEU A 16 -9.09 7.72 -5.18
N GLY A 17 -8.68 7.95 -6.44
CA GLY A 17 -8.29 9.28 -6.93
C GLY A 17 -6.95 9.80 -6.41
N ILE A 18 -6.13 8.95 -5.78
CA ILE A 18 -4.85 9.32 -5.16
C ILE A 18 -3.64 9.05 -6.06
N SER A 19 -3.86 8.57 -7.29
CA SER A 19 -2.77 8.22 -8.20
C SER A 19 -1.97 9.42 -8.73
N GLY A 20 -2.61 10.59 -8.84
CA GLY A 20 -1.99 11.81 -9.40
C GLY A 20 -1.03 12.51 -8.43
N ASP A 21 -1.42 12.59 -7.16
CA ASP A 21 -0.66 13.28 -6.10
C ASP A 21 0.45 12.40 -5.49
N GLY A 22 0.51 11.13 -5.92
CA GLY A 22 1.41 10.12 -5.40
C GLY A 22 0.88 9.41 -4.15
N TYR A 23 1.38 8.20 -3.95
CA TYR A 23 1.04 7.33 -2.82
C TYR A 23 2.24 6.50 -2.39
N ARG A 24 2.20 5.98 -1.15
CA ARG A 24 3.22 5.11 -0.57
C ARG A 24 2.68 3.69 -0.47
N LEU A 25 3.52 2.73 -0.84
CA LEU A 25 3.33 1.32 -0.56
C LEU A 25 4.40 0.84 0.42
N PHE A 26 4.01 0.10 1.45
CA PHE A 26 4.96 -0.54 2.36
C PHE A 26 4.37 -1.80 2.98
N VAL A 27 5.26 -2.67 3.46
CA VAL A 27 4.95 -3.91 4.18
C VAL A 27 5.72 -3.87 5.49
N ASN A 28 5.04 -4.14 6.59
CA ASN A 28 5.70 -4.30 7.88
C ASN A 28 6.16 -5.75 8.03
N VAL A 29 7.43 -5.93 8.40
CA VAL A 29 8.03 -7.26 8.60
C VAL A 29 8.42 -7.41 10.05
N GLU A 30 7.83 -8.41 10.71
CA GLU A 30 8.04 -8.73 12.12
C GLU A 30 7.63 -7.60 13.09
N ARG A 31 7.69 -7.91 14.39
CA ARG A 31 7.35 -6.95 15.46
C ARG A 31 8.16 -5.66 15.38
N GLY A 32 9.45 -5.76 15.06
CA GLY A 32 10.34 -4.59 14.92
C GLY A 32 9.96 -3.66 13.77
N GLY A 33 9.37 -4.21 12.69
CA GLY A 33 8.81 -3.44 11.59
C GLY A 33 7.37 -2.96 11.82
N GLY A 34 6.77 -3.24 12.98
CA GLY A 34 5.40 -2.84 13.31
C GLY A 34 4.31 -3.78 12.78
N GLN A 35 4.64 -5.05 12.46
CA GLN A 35 3.64 -6.03 12.06
C GLN A 35 2.82 -6.51 13.26
N VAL A 36 1.49 -6.42 13.15
CA VAL A 36 0.55 -6.89 14.18
C VAL A 36 -0.28 -8.08 13.68
N VAL A 37 -0.60 -8.13 12.38
CA VAL A 37 -1.28 -9.26 11.73
C VAL A 37 -0.28 -10.07 10.92
N PHE A 38 -0.07 -11.33 11.31
CA PHE A 38 0.92 -12.24 10.70
C PHE A 38 0.40 -12.93 9.44
N HIS A 39 0.07 -12.12 8.45
CA HIS A 39 -0.23 -12.51 7.08
C HIS A 39 0.40 -11.48 6.14
N LEU A 40 0.85 -11.88 4.95
CA LEU A 40 1.41 -10.93 3.98
C LEU A 40 0.32 -9.93 3.56
N HIS A 41 0.54 -8.64 3.86
CA HIS A 41 -0.33 -7.55 3.46
C HIS A 41 0.50 -6.32 3.09
N MET A 42 -0.05 -5.48 2.23
CA MET A 42 0.57 -4.25 1.77
C MET A 42 -0.31 -3.06 2.16
N HIS A 43 0.30 -2.05 2.76
CA HIS A 43 -0.37 -0.78 3.05
C HIS A 43 -0.30 0.12 1.82
N LEU A 44 -1.43 0.73 1.47
CA LEU A 44 -1.55 1.80 0.47
C LEU A 44 -1.98 3.08 1.20
N ILE A 45 -1.13 4.11 1.17
CA ILE A 45 -1.41 5.40 1.83
C ILE A 45 -1.22 6.53 0.82
N GLY A 46 -2.22 7.39 0.67
CA GLY A 46 -2.17 8.58 -0.18
C GLY A 46 -3.24 9.60 0.24
N GLY A 47 -3.54 10.55 -0.65
CA GLY A 47 -4.47 11.66 -0.36
C GLY A 47 -3.79 12.87 0.30
N TRP A 48 -2.47 12.99 0.12
CA TRP A 48 -1.73 14.20 0.48
C TRP A 48 -2.22 15.36 -0.38
N ARG A 49 -2.37 16.55 0.21
CA ARG A 49 -2.62 17.77 -0.58
C ARG A 49 -1.27 18.30 -1.03
N SER A 50 -1.06 18.40 -2.34
CA SER A 50 0.02 19.19 -2.94
C SER A 50 -0.37 20.66 -3.01
#